data_AF-A0A965IMF7-F1
#
_entry.id   AF-A0A965IMF7-F1
#
_cell.length_a   1.000
_cell.length_b   1.000
_cell.length_c   1.000
_cell.angle_alpha   90.00
_cell.angle_beta   90.00
_cell.angle_gamma   90.00
#
_symmetry.space_group_name_H-M   'P 1'
#
loop_
_entity.id
_entity.type
_entity.pdbx_description
1 polymer ?
#
loop_
_entity_poly.entity_id
_entity_poly.type
_entity_poly.pdbx_seq_one_letter_code
_entity_poly.pdbx_strand_id
1 'polypeptide(L)'
;MNKNATTGDSPRELIDARIKEYDDWRGEVLAAVRELILAADASIVEEWKWNVPVWSSNGVICTGEVYKAAVKLTFAKGAAVADPAGLFNSSLEGKVRRAL
;
A
#
# COMPACT_ATOMS: atom_id res chain seq x y z
N MET A 1 1.39 18.87 -13.70
CA MET A 1 2.63 18.38 -14.35
C MET A 1 2.85 16.95 -13.87
N ASN A 2 2.53 15.96 -14.69
CA ASN A 2 2.70 14.55 -14.34
C ASN A 2 4.19 14.21 -14.48
N LYS A 3 4.89 14.14 -13.34
CA LYS A 3 6.24 13.57 -13.31
C LYS A 3 6.08 12.06 -13.32
N ASN A 4 6.07 11.47 -14.50
CA ASN A 4 6.29 10.03 -14.59
C ASN A 4 7.66 9.73 -13.99
N ALA A 5 7.70 8.71 -13.12
CA ALA A 5 8.88 8.11 -12.53
C ALA A 5 10.03 8.07 -13.54
N THR A 6 11.17 8.69 -13.19
CA THR A 6 12.35 8.66 -14.04
C THR A 6 13.00 7.28 -13.89
N THR A 7 13.55 6.74 -14.97
CA THR A 7 14.27 5.46 -15.00
C THR A 7 15.53 5.55 -14.11
N GLY A 8 15.38 5.39 -12.80
CA GLY A 8 16.45 5.58 -11.82
C GLY A 8 15.97 5.84 -10.38
N ASP A 9 14.73 6.26 -10.18
CA ASP A 9 14.20 6.53 -8.84
C ASP A 9 13.99 5.22 -8.05
N SER A 10 14.44 5.18 -6.80
CA SER A 10 14.22 4.04 -5.91
C SER A 10 12.73 3.91 -5.54
N PRO A 11 12.25 2.71 -5.16
CA PRO A 11 10.88 2.54 -4.69
C PRO A 11 10.50 3.50 -3.56
N ARG A 12 11.42 3.78 -2.65
CA ARG A 12 11.24 4.75 -1.56
C ARG A 12 10.92 6.15 -2.08
N GLU A 13 11.69 6.63 -3.06
CA GLU A 13 11.51 7.96 -3.65
C GLU A 13 10.20 8.05 -4.46
N LEU A 14 9.80 6.96 -5.12
CA LEU A 14 8.52 6.90 -5.84
C LEU A 14 7.33 6.95 -4.88
N ILE A 15 7.42 6.28 -3.73
CA ILE A 15 6.40 6.36 -2.68
C ILE A 15 6.39 7.76 -2.05
N ASP A 16 7.55 8.38 -1.79
CA ASP A 16 7.64 9.76 -1.30
C ASP A 16 6.97 10.73 -2.27
N ALA A 17 7.21 10.57 -3.57
CA ALA A 17 6.58 11.37 -4.61
C ALA A 17 5.06 11.16 -4.63
N ARG A 18 4.61 9.90 -4.58
CA ARG A 18 3.17 9.56 -4.52
C ARG A 18 2.47 10.16 -3.32
N ILE A 19 3.11 10.19 -2.16
CA ILE A 19 2.56 10.86 -0.96
C ILE A 19 2.43 12.36 -1.22
N LYS A 20 3.47 13.00 -1.77
CA LYS A 20 3.49 14.44 -2.07
C LYS A 20 2.54 14.86 -3.20
N GLU A 21 2.08 13.92 -4.04
CA GLU A 21 1.06 14.18 -5.07
C GLU A 21 -0.32 14.51 -4.46
N TYR A 22 -0.57 14.13 -3.20
CA TYR A 22 -1.81 14.41 -2.49
C TYR A 22 -1.56 15.39 -1.33
N ASP A 23 -2.09 16.60 -1.46
CA ASP A 23 -2.03 17.69 -0.48
C ASP A 23 -3.20 17.67 0.52
N ASP A 24 -3.96 16.57 0.55
CA ASP A 24 -5.05 16.31 1.48
C ASP A 24 -4.80 15.07 2.34
N TRP A 25 -5.82 14.66 3.09
CA TRP A 25 -5.78 13.52 4.00
C TRP A 25 -5.28 12.21 3.38
N ARG A 26 -5.35 12.05 2.04
CA ARG A 26 -4.90 10.82 1.37
C ARG A 26 -3.39 10.66 1.44
N GLY A 27 -2.64 11.76 1.29
CA GLY A 27 -1.19 11.77 1.44
C GLY A 27 -0.78 11.42 2.87
N GLU A 28 -1.45 12.05 3.85
CA GLU A 28 -1.24 11.81 5.28
C GLU A 28 -1.52 10.34 5.67
N VAL A 29 -2.65 9.78 5.22
CA VAL A 29 -3.01 8.39 5.50
C VAL A 29 -2.04 7.41 4.83
N LEU A 30 -1.65 7.65 3.57
CA LEU A 30 -0.69 6.79 2.90
C LEU A 30 0.68 6.80 3.61
N ALA A 31 1.13 7.95 4.09
CA ALA A 31 2.36 8.07 4.87
C ALA A 31 2.25 7.31 6.21
N ALA A 32 1.16 7.50 6.95
CA ALA A 32 0.93 6.83 8.23
C ALA A 32 0.89 5.30 8.07
N VAL A 33 0.20 4.81 7.04
CA VAL A 33 0.15 3.36 6.74
C VAL A 33 1.53 2.83 6.38
N ARG A 34 2.29 3.54 5.55
CA ARG A 34 3.66 3.15 5.19
C ARG A 34 4.53 2.99 6.44
N GLU A 35 4.48 3.95 7.36
CA GLU A 35 5.23 3.90 8.62
C GLU A 35 4.83 2.69 9.46
N LEU A 36 3.53 2.44 9.62
CA LEU A 36 3.02 1.27 10.36
C LEU A 36 3.48 -0.05 9.75
N ILE A 37 3.45 -0.15 8.42
CA ILE A 37 3.88 -1.37 7.71
C ILE A 37 5.38 -1.60 7.92
N LEU A 38 6.22 -0.57 7.76
CA LEU A 38 7.66 -0.69 7.95
C LEU A 38 8.06 -0.93 9.41
N ALA A 39 7.26 -0.45 10.37
CA ALA A 39 7.47 -0.70 11.79
C ALA A 39 7.07 -2.12 12.21
N ALA A 40 6.22 -2.81 11.43
CA ALA A 40 5.73 -4.14 11.78
C ALA A 40 6.80 -5.23 11.73
N ASP A 41 7.75 -5.13 10.78
CA ASP A 41 8.87 -6.06 10.63
C ASP A 41 10.01 -5.40 9.82
N ALA A 42 11.25 -5.49 10.32
CA ALA A 42 12.43 -4.89 9.70
C ALA A 42 12.81 -5.53 8.36
N SER A 43 12.30 -6.72 8.04
CA SER A 43 12.55 -7.41 6.76
C SER A 43 11.61 -6.94 5.65
N ILE A 44 10.64 -6.07 5.95
CA ILE A 44 9.73 -5.54 4.95
C ILE A 44 10.47 -4.55 4.06
N VAL A 45 10.33 -4.74 2.75
CA VAL A 45 10.93 -3.87 1.74
C VAL A 45 9.85 -3.12 0.97
N GLU A 46 10.24 -1.96 0.48
CA GLU A 46 9.41 -1.11 -0.36
C GLU A 46 9.65 -1.45 -1.83
N GLU A 47 8.56 -1.62 -2.56
CA GLU A 47 8.57 -1.88 -4.00
C GLU A 47 7.61 -0.92 -4.71
N TRP A 48 7.85 -0.72 -5.99
CA TRP A 48 6.95 0.04 -6.86
C TRP A 48 6.51 -0.84 -8.02
N LYS A 49 5.23 -1.20 -8.05
CA LYS A 49 4.68 -2.11 -9.07
C LYS A 49 3.34 -1.58 -9.52
N TRP A 50 3.04 -1.73 -10.81
CA TRP A 50 1.74 -1.33 -11.37
C TRP A 50 1.34 0.12 -11.04
N ASN A 51 2.33 1.00 -10.92
CA ASN A 51 2.16 2.40 -10.55
C ASN A 51 1.58 2.64 -9.15
N VAL A 52 1.78 1.71 -8.21
CA VAL A 52 1.38 1.86 -6.81
C VAL A 52 2.50 1.40 -5.85
N PRO A 53 2.54 1.96 -4.63
CA PRO A 53 3.28 1.39 -3.51
C PRO A 53 2.95 -0.09 -3.29
N VAL A 54 3.98 -0.90 -3.09
CA VAL A 54 3.87 -2.30 -2.68
C VAL A 54 4.84 -2.58 -1.54
N TRP A 55 4.39 -3.30 -0.52
CA TRP A 55 5.26 -3.78 0.55
C TRP A 55 5.34 -5.30 0.51
N SER A 56 6.55 -5.83 0.69
CA SER A 56 6.82 -7.26 0.61
C SER A 56 7.79 -7.74 1.67
N SER A 57 7.64 -9.01 2.06
CA SER A 57 8.60 -9.78 2.85
C SER A 57 8.43 -11.24 2.44
N ASN A 58 9.45 -11.82 1.79
CA ASN A 58 9.37 -13.15 1.18
C ASN A 58 8.14 -13.35 0.26
N GLY A 59 7.74 -12.27 -0.42
CA GLY A 59 6.52 -12.18 -1.22
C GLY A 59 5.70 -10.94 -0.90
N VAL A 60 4.76 -10.59 -1.78
CA VAL A 60 3.93 -9.39 -1.59
C VAL A 60 3.03 -9.55 -0.36
N ILE A 61 3.05 -8.54 0.51
CA ILE A 61 2.16 -8.43 1.67
C ILE A 61 0.90 -7.69 1.23
N CYS A 62 1.05 -6.42 0.83
CA CYS A 62 -0.06 -5.59 0.38
C CYS A 62 0.36 -4.47 -0.58
N THR A 63 -0.63 -3.90 -1.27
CA THR A 63 -0.53 -2.67 -2.07
C THR A 63 -1.02 -1.46 -1.26
N GLY A 64 -0.54 -0.26 -1.59
CA GLY A 64 -1.03 1.03 -1.07
C GLY A 64 -1.68 1.86 -2.16
N GLU A 65 -2.98 1.70 -2.37
CA GLU A 65 -3.68 2.30 -3.51
C GLU A 65 -4.43 3.57 -3.07
N VAL A 66 -4.23 4.68 -3.77
CA VAL A 66 -4.93 5.93 -3.47
C VAL A 66 -6.03 6.18 -4.51
N TYR A 67 -7.26 6.36 -4.03
CA TYR A 67 -8.45 6.66 -4.82
C TYR A 67 -9.02 8.04 -4.45
N LYS A 68 -10.07 8.46 -5.15
CA LYS A 68 -10.74 9.74 -4.86
C LYS A 68 -11.30 9.82 -3.43
N ALA A 69 -11.82 8.70 -2.92
CA ALA A 69 -12.55 8.65 -1.65
C ALA A 69 -11.95 7.66 -0.62
N ALA A 70 -10.83 7.02 -0.94
CA ALA A 70 -10.24 5.98 -0.11
C ALA A 70 -8.72 5.92 -0.31
N VAL A 71 -8.00 5.56 0.75
CA VAL A 71 -6.69 4.91 0.66
C VAL A 71 -6.95 3.44 0.98
N LYS A 72 -6.69 2.56 0.01
CA LYS A 72 -7.06 1.15 0.06
C LYS A 72 -5.81 0.29 0.18
N LEU A 73 -5.86 -0.69 1.08
CA LEU A 73 -4.83 -1.72 1.17
C LEU A 73 -5.37 -3.05 0.69
N THR A 74 -4.76 -3.60 -0.37
CA THR A 74 -5.11 -4.96 -0.84
C THR A 74 -4.05 -5.95 -0.37
N PHE A 75 -4.43 -6.89 0.49
CA PHE A 75 -3.53 -7.90 1.03
C PHE A 75 -3.48 -9.12 0.11
N ALA A 76 -2.29 -9.48 -0.35
CA ALA A 76 -2.09 -10.54 -1.35
C ALA A 76 -2.51 -11.92 -0.84
N LYS A 77 -2.41 -12.17 0.47
CA LYS A 77 -2.93 -13.36 1.17
C LYS A 77 -3.98 -12.99 2.21
N GLY A 78 -4.75 -11.93 1.96
CA GLY A 78 -5.71 -11.38 2.91
C GLY A 78 -6.74 -12.40 3.42
N ALA A 79 -7.14 -13.39 2.62
CA ALA A 79 -8.08 -14.43 3.04
C ALA A 79 -7.55 -15.34 4.17
N ALA A 80 -6.22 -15.42 4.33
CA ALA A 80 -5.59 -16.23 5.38
C ALA A 80 -5.39 -15.47 6.70
N VAL A 81 -5.65 -14.16 6.73
CA VAL A 81 -5.48 -13.31 7.92
C VAL A 81 -6.71 -13.44 8.80
N ALA A 82 -6.58 -13.62 10.13
CA ALA A 82 -7.75 -13.53 10.99
C ALA A 82 -8.26 -12.07 11.03
N ASP A 83 -9.57 -11.88 10.94
CA ASP A 83 -10.18 -10.54 10.99
C ASP A 83 -11.27 -10.46 12.08
N PRO A 84 -10.88 -10.56 13.36
CA PRO A 84 -11.84 -10.56 14.47
C PRO A 84 -12.56 -9.21 14.63
N ALA A 85 -11.98 -8.12 14.13
CA ALA A 85 -12.54 -6.78 14.21
C ALA A 85 -13.36 -6.38 12.97
N GLY A 86 -13.41 -7.22 11.93
CA GLY A 86 -14.14 -6.94 10.69
C GLY A 86 -13.59 -5.73 9.92
N LEU A 87 -12.27 -5.56 9.90
CA LEU A 87 -11.61 -4.43 9.25
C LEU A 87 -11.61 -4.55 7.73
N PHE A 88 -11.57 -5.77 7.17
CA PHE A 88 -11.70 -5.92 5.74
C PHE A 88 -13.11 -5.55 5.30
N ASN A 89 -13.22 -4.67 4.31
CA ASN A 89 -14.49 -4.14 3.80
C ASN A 89 -14.69 -4.42 2.30
N SER A 90 -13.68 -4.95 1.62
CA SER A 90 -13.68 -5.19 0.17
C SER A 90 -13.06 -6.55 -0.15
N SER A 91 -13.52 -7.13 -1.27
CA SER A 91 -13.06 -8.45 -1.76
C SER A 91 -13.29 -9.58 -0.76
N LEU A 92 -14.34 -9.50 0.05
CA LEU A 92 -14.63 -10.43 1.16
C LEU A 92 -14.88 -11.86 0.72
N GLU A 93 -15.47 -12.05 -0.47
CA GLU A 93 -15.71 -13.37 -1.07
C GLU A 93 -14.49 -13.92 -1.82
N GLY A 94 -13.41 -13.15 -1.89
CA GLY A 94 -12.18 -13.54 -2.55
C GLY A 94 -11.48 -14.68 -1.83
N LYS A 95 -11.14 -15.76 -2.55
CA LYS A 95 -10.45 -16.94 -1.98
C LYS A 95 -9.00 -16.69 -1.54
N VAL A 96 -8.41 -15.56 -1.93
CA VAL A 96 -6.97 -15.29 -1.75
C VAL A 96 -6.72 -13.91 -1.16
N ARG A 97 -7.35 -12.87 -1.71
CA ARG A 97 -7.11 -11.46 -1.34
C ARG A 97 -8.30 -10.87 -0.62
N ARG A 98 -8.04 -9.96 0.31
CA ARG A 98 -9.01 -9.06 0.93
C ARG A 98 -8.43 -7.65 1.02
N ALA A 99 -9.30 -6.65 1.11
CA ALA A 99 -8.90 -5.26 1.19
C ALA A 99 -9.69 -4.47 2.23
N LEU A 100 -9.08 -3.40 2.73
CA LEU A 100 -9.64 -2.44 3.66
C LEU A 100 -9.42 -1.00 3.19
#